data_AF-U1WQ85-F1
#
_entry.id   AF-U1WQ85-F1
#
_cell.length_a   1.000
_cell.length_b   1.000
_cell.length_c   1.000
_cell.angle_alpha   90.00
_cell.angle_beta   90.00
_cell.angle_gamma   90.00
#
_symmetry.space_group_name_H-M   'P 1'
#
loop_
_entity.id
_entity.type
_entity.pdbx_description
1 polymer ?
#
loop_
_entity_poly.entity_id
_entity_poly.type
_entity_poly.pdbx_seq_one_letter_code
_entity_poly.pdbx_strand_id
1 'polypeptide(L)'
;MYEKEQTRSFKKNPHHQSNWVYDQEKDVFLCAAGKELHFVSEKKQRTEFGYESTIRTYQCRECEGCPFRSACTTSKYGRSTQVNTTYQQYKKKVQERL
;
A
#
# COMPACT_ATOMS: atom_id res chain seq x y z
N MET A 1 -21.95 -6.67 -1.33
CA MET A 1 -20.71 -6.05 -1.88
C MET A 1 -19.45 -6.41 -1.06
N TYR A 2 -19.47 -7.52 -0.29
CA TYR A 2 -18.43 -7.90 0.69
C TYR A 2 -17.84 -9.32 0.46
N GLU A 3 -18.14 -9.96 -0.67
CA GLU A 3 -17.74 -11.37 -0.94
C GLU A 3 -16.41 -11.52 -1.68
N LYS A 4 -15.82 -10.43 -2.20
CA LYS A 4 -14.63 -10.53 -3.08
C LYS A 4 -13.30 -10.59 -2.31
N GLU A 5 -13.27 -10.30 -1.02
CA GLU A 5 -12.04 -10.26 -0.21
C GLU A 5 -11.56 -11.64 0.26
N GLN A 6 -12.40 -12.68 0.16
CA GLN A 6 -12.09 -14.04 0.67
C GLN A 6 -11.80 -15.09 -0.40
N THR A 7 -11.80 -14.75 -1.69
CA THR A 7 -11.45 -15.73 -2.72
C THR A 7 -9.94 -15.98 -2.76
N ARG A 8 -9.52 -17.23 -2.94
CA ARG A 8 -8.08 -17.61 -3.09
C ARG A 8 -7.36 -16.80 -4.16
N SER A 9 -8.07 -16.33 -5.18
CA SER A 9 -7.57 -15.44 -6.23
C SER A 9 -7.15 -14.06 -5.70
N PHE A 10 -7.85 -13.50 -4.69
CA PHE A 10 -7.51 -12.21 -4.10
C PHE A 10 -6.20 -12.27 -3.29
N LYS A 11 -6.01 -13.35 -2.51
CA LYS A 11 -4.75 -13.61 -1.78
C LYS A 11 -3.56 -13.87 -2.70
N LYS A 12 -3.78 -14.48 -3.86
CA LYS A 12 -2.74 -14.80 -4.85
C LYS A 12 -2.41 -13.66 -5.81
N ASN A 13 -3.11 -12.52 -5.77
CA ASN A 13 -2.82 -11.41 -6.68
C ASN A 13 -1.53 -10.71 -6.25
N PRO A 14 -0.43 -10.84 -7.01
CA PRO A 14 0.84 -10.21 -6.64
C PRO A 14 0.76 -8.68 -6.76
N HIS A 15 -0.23 -8.16 -7.50
CA HIS A 15 -0.50 -6.72 -7.63
C HIS A 15 -1.24 -6.10 -6.43
N HIS A 16 -1.62 -6.90 -5.43
CA HIS A 16 -2.24 -6.37 -4.21
C HIS A 16 -1.20 -5.72 -3.29
N GLN A 17 -1.53 -4.56 -2.73
CA GLN A 17 -0.60 -3.76 -1.90
C GLN A 17 -0.03 -4.53 -0.71
N SER A 18 -0.80 -5.47 -0.16
CA SER A 18 -0.37 -6.30 0.98
C SER A 18 0.73 -7.30 0.63
N ASN A 19 0.92 -7.59 -0.65
CA ASN A 19 1.96 -8.51 -1.14
C ASN A 19 3.22 -7.75 -1.60
N TRP A 20 3.28 -6.43 -1.44
CA TRP A 20 4.44 -5.64 -1.82
C TRP A 20 5.45 -5.54 -0.70
N VAL A 21 6.72 -5.48 -1.07
CA VAL A 21 7.83 -5.32 -0.14
C VAL A 21 8.05 -3.84 0.09
N TYR A 22 8.16 -3.44 1.36
CA TYR A 22 8.53 -2.08 1.74
C TYR A 22 10.03 -2.05 2.03
N ASP A 23 10.76 -1.27 1.25
CA ASP A 23 12.17 -0.99 1.46
C ASP A 23 12.30 0.22 2.40
N GLN A 24 12.78 -0.04 3.61
CA GLN A 24 12.93 0.98 4.65
C GLN A 24 14.12 1.90 4.41
N GLU A 25 15.16 1.44 3.70
CA GLU A 25 16.36 2.23 3.45
C GLU A 25 16.08 3.35 2.45
N LYS A 26 15.29 3.03 1.42
CA LYS A 26 14.92 3.98 0.36
C LYS A 26 13.56 4.64 0.56
N ASP A 27 12.78 4.21 1.56
CA ASP A 27 11.38 4.60 1.79
C ASP A 27 10.51 4.42 0.53
N VAL A 28 10.64 3.25 -0.12
CA VAL A 28 9.88 2.91 -1.33
C VAL A 28 9.14 1.58 -1.17
N PHE A 29 8.01 1.46 -1.87
CA PHE A 29 7.35 0.16 -2.03
C PHE A 29 7.75 -0.46 -3.36
N LEU A 30 8.16 -1.72 -3.33
CA LEU A 30 8.42 -2.52 -4.52
C LEU A 30 7.14 -3.25 -4.92
N CYS A 31 6.58 -2.88 -6.06
CA CYS A 31 5.45 -3.61 -6.62
C CYS A 31 5.90 -4.97 -7.20
N ALA A 32 4.94 -5.87 -7.44
CA ALA A 32 5.23 -7.16 -8.04
C ALA A 32 5.85 -7.12 -9.45
N ALA A 33 5.77 -6.00 -10.16
CA ALA A 33 6.46 -5.81 -11.44
C ALA A 33 7.90 -5.30 -11.27
N GLY A 34 8.41 -5.19 -10.03
CA GLY A 34 9.74 -4.67 -9.72
C GLY A 34 9.87 -3.15 -9.84
N LYS A 35 8.75 -2.42 -9.89
CA LYS A 35 8.75 -0.93 -9.91
C LYS A 35 8.66 -0.35 -8.51
N GLU A 36 9.38 0.75 -8.30
CA GLU A 36 9.44 1.49 -7.05
C GLU A 36 8.29 2.52 -6.96
N LEU A 37 7.62 2.53 -5.81
CA LEU A 37 6.64 3.54 -5.44
C LEU A 37 7.28 4.49 -4.45
N HIS A 38 7.38 5.75 -4.84
CA HIS A 38 7.97 6.79 -4.02
C HIS A 38 6.92 7.48 -3.17
N PHE A 39 7.35 7.96 -2.00
CA PHE A 39 6.55 8.84 -1.18
C PHE A 39 6.15 10.10 -1.97
N VAL A 40 4.87 10.45 -1.91
CA VAL A 40 4.32 11.64 -2.57
C VAL A 40 3.86 12.66 -1.55
N SER A 41 3.08 12.23 -0.57
CA SER A 41 2.50 13.12 0.44
C SER A 41 2.11 12.36 1.68
N GLU A 42 2.09 13.04 2.82
CA GLU A 42 1.48 12.52 4.04
C GLU A 42 0.36 13.44 4.51
N LYS A 43 -0.63 12.84 5.16
CA LYS A 43 -1.69 13.57 5.84
C LYS A 43 -1.87 12.99 7.24
N LYS A 44 -2.02 13.88 8.20
CA LYS A 44 -2.42 13.52 9.56
C LYS A 44 -3.94 13.53 9.59
N GLN A 45 -4.53 12.43 10.01
CA GLN A 45 -5.96 12.31 10.25
C GLN A 45 -6.19 12.12 11.75
N ARG A 46 -7.21 12.80 12.26
CA ARG A 46 -7.67 12.61 13.64
C ARG A 46 -9.02 11.92 13.59
N THR A 47 -9.13 10.80 14.29
CA THR A 47 -10.39 10.09 14.45
C THR A 47 -11.29 10.84 15.42
N GLU A 48 -12.60 10.55 15.39
CA GLU A 48 -13.60 11.13 16.29
C GLU A 48 -13.27 10.89 17.78
N PHE A 49 -12.64 9.76 18.08
CA PHE A 49 -12.17 9.40 19.43
C PHE A 49 -10.84 10.06 19.85
N GLY A 50 -10.33 11.00 19.04
CA GLY A 50 -9.13 11.78 19.35
C GLY A 50 -7.81 11.13 18.97
N TYR A 51 -7.80 9.88 18.45
CA TYR A 51 -6.57 9.24 17.98
C TYR A 51 -6.05 9.90 16.71
N GLU A 52 -4.77 10.26 16.71
CA GLU A 52 -4.06 10.77 15.54
C GLU A 52 -3.41 9.60 14.78
N SER A 53 -3.56 9.60 13.46
CA SER A 53 -2.92 8.63 12.57
C SER A 53 -2.28 9.35 11.38
N THR A 54 -1.08 8.93 11.02
CA THR A 54 -0.38 9.45 9.85
C THR A 54 -0.62 8.51 8.67
N ILE A 55 -1.26 9.02 7.62
CA ILE A 55 -1.37 8.33 6.33
C ILE A 55 -0.30 8.87 5.40
N ARG A 56 0.60 8.00 4.95
CA ARG A 56 1.56 8.30 3.89
C ARG A 56 1.04 7.74 2.56
N THR A 57 1.12 8.55 1.52
CA THR A 57 0.72 8.19 0.15
C THR A 57 1.97 7.95 -0.68
N TYR A 58 2.02 6.79 -1.31
CA TYR A 58 3.09 6.38 -2.21
C TYR A 58 2.54 6.20 -3.61
N GLN A 59 3.30 6.57 -4.64
CA GLN A 59 2.87 6.48 -6.03
C GLN A 59 3.98 5.95 -6.92
N CYS A 60 3.61 5.05 -7.83
CA CYS A 60 4.48 4.57 -8.89
C CYS A 60 4.40 5.56 -10.07
N ARG A 61 5.53 6.15 -10.45
CA ARG A 61 5.63 7.02 -11.64
C ARG A 61 5.94 6.22 -12.90
N GLU A 62 6.62 5.08 -12.77
CA GLU A 62 7.04 4.21 -13.88
C GLU A 62 6.03 3.11 -14.24
N CYS A 63 4.73 3.42 -14.16
CA CYS A 63 3.67 2.48 -14.60
C CYS A 63 3.39 2.55 -16.11
N GLU A 64 4.09 3.40 -16.85
CA GLU A 64 3.95 3.53 -18.30
C GLU A 64 4.60 2.33 -19.01
N GLY A 65 3.81 1.58 -19.78
CA GLY A 65 4.26 0.34 -20.44
C GLY A 65 4.23 -0.94 -19.60
N CYS A 66 3.69 -0.92 -18.37
CA CYS A 66 3.57 -2.14 -17.57
C CYS A 66 2.52 -3.11 -18.16
N PRO A 67 2.88 -4.38 -18.47
CA PRO A 67 1.93 -5.34 -19.04
C PRO A 67 0.80 -5.70 -18.07
N PHE A 68 1.01 -5.51 -16.77
CA PHE A 68 0.03 -5.78 -15.72
C PHE A 68 -0.79 -4.54 -15.33
N ARG A 69 -0.66 -3.43 -16.06
CA ARG A 69 -1.34 -2.17 -15.71
C ARG A 69 -2.84 -2.36 -15.57
N SER A 70 -3.49 -3.07 -16.50
CA SER A 70 -4.93 -3.33 -16.49
C SER A 70 -5.41 -4.03 -15.21
N ALA A 71 -4.62 -4.95 -14.66
CA ALA A 71 -4.92 -5.65 -13.40
C ALA A 71 -4.48 -4.87 -12.15
N CYS A 72 -3.49 -3.99 -12.30
CA CYS A 72 -2.85 -3.28 -11.20
C CYS A 72 -3.52 -1.93 -10.90
N THR A 73 -3.77 -1.09 -11.91
CA THR A 73 -4.34 0.25 -11.73
C THR A 73 -5.12 0.71 -12.95
N THR A 74 -6.29 1.29 -12.72
CA THR A 74 -7.09 1.94 -13.76
C THR A 74 -6.77 3.43 -13.91
N SER A 75 -5.92 3.99 -13.03
CA SER A 75 -5.57 5.42 -13.07
C SER A 75 -4.60 5.74 -14.21
N LYS A 76 -4.71 6.96 -14.76
CA LYS A 76 -3.81 7.50 -15.79
C LYS A 76 -2.40 7.76 -15.25
N TYR A 77 -2.28 8.10 -13.96
CA TYR A 77 -1.03 8.53 -13.34
C TYR A 77 -0.25 7.42 -12.62
N GLY A 78 -0.63 6.15 -12.84
CA GLY A 78 -0.02 4.98 -12.20
C GLY A 78 -0.75 4.53 -10.95
N ARG A 79 -0.15 3.60 -10.19
CA ARG A 79 -0.76 3.08 -8.96
C ARG A 79 -0.32 3.93 -7.77
N SER A 80 -1.29 4.34 -6.96
CA SER A 80 -1.06 4.95 -5.66
C SER A 80 -1.54 4.02 -4.55
N THR A 81 -0.83 4.04 -3.42
CA THR A 81 -1.20 3.31 -2.20
C THR A 81 -1.09 4.24 -1.00
N GLN A 82 -2.02 4.09 -0.07
CA GLN A 82 -2.04 4.84 1.19
C GLN A 82 -1.73 3.88 2.33
N VAL A 83 -0.74 4.23 3.14
CA VAL A 83 -0.26 3.42 4.25
C VAL A 83 -0.41 4.22 5.53
N ASN A 84 -1.18 3.67 6.48
CA ASN A 84 -1.26 4.22 7.83
C ASN A 84 -0.06 3.71 8.64
N THR A 85 0.94 4.58 8.83
CA THR A 85 2.17 4.23 9.54
C THR A 85 1.91 3.98 11.03
N THR A 86 1.03 4.76 11.64
CA THR A 86 0.62 4.58 13.04
C THR A 86 0.00 3.20 13.26
N TYR A 87 -0.87 2.77 12.35
CA TYR A 87 -1.48 1.44 12.41
C TYR A 87 -0.46 0.32 12.22
N GLN A 88 0.49 0.47 11.31
CA GLN A 88 1.57 -0.51 11.14
C GLN A 88 2.45 -0.64 12.39
N GLN A 89 2.79 0.47 13.02
CA GLN A 89 3.54 0.47 14.28
C GLN A 89 2.75 -0.22 15.40
N TYR A 90 1.45 0.07 15.50
CA TYR A 90 0.57 -0.59 16.47
C TYR A 90 0.51 -2.10 16.25
N LYS A 91 0.33 -2.55 14.99
CA LYS A 91 0.36 -3.97 14.64
C LYS A 91 1.67 -4.66 15.03
N LYS A 92 2.82 -4.02 14.76
CA LYS A 92 4.14 -4.56 15.16
C LYS A 92 4.23 -4.74 16.68
N LYS A 93 3.80 -3.73 17.46
CA LYS A 93 3.79 -3.81 18.93
C LYS A 93 2.89 -4.92 19.48
N VAL A 94 1.75 -5.18 18.84
CA VAL A 94 0.84 -6.27 19.24
C VAL A 94 1.44 -7.63 18.90
N GLN A 95 2.06 -7.80 17.73
CA GLN A 95 2.71 -9.05 17.36
C GLN A 95 3.93 -9.38 18.24
N GLU A 96 4.68 -8.38 18.70
CA GLU A 96 5.85 -8.59 19.57
C GLU A 96 5.46 -8.99 21.01
N ARG A 97 4.20 -8.78 21.40
CA ARG A 97 3.66 -9.13 22.73
C ARG A 97 2.97 -10.50 22.78
N LEU A 98 2.95 -11.23 21.68
CA LEU A 98 2.39 -12.58 21.53
C LEU A 98 3.52 -13.61 21.52
#